data_AF-A0A415RBT3-F1
#
_entry.id   AF-A0A415RBT3-F1
#
_cell.length_a   1.000
_cell.length_b   1.000
_cell.length_c   1.000
_cell.angle_alpha   90.00
_cell.angle_beta   90.00
_cell.angle_gamma   90.00
#
_symmetry.space_group_name_H-M   'P 1'
#
loop_
_entity.id
_entity.type
_entity.pdbx_description
1 polymer ?
#
loop_
_entity_poly.entity_id
_entity_poly.type
_entity_poly.pdbx_seq_one_letter_code
_entity_poly.pdbx_strand_id
1 'polypeptide(L)'
;MTKDNIMRTDKERARQERLKRQRRRKKQLERAIRAQAIHCDKLAKLHPTGVVSFDLELAGPFPDDIIEIGALRLDLATDTVESFQRLCRPRTFINRTVQDMTGLLKEDLKHERPLPEVLPEFLAFVKPDDIVVGHAIGDNDLLSINLALLRINRDKHTEVSFYPRYLDTVRLAQQFLPRNRKYNLEVLLEYFGWQNRKKHRAFADAVGSYVLLQELLTLGACRPDWLPDLMARRGGQELVHTYLKRMTNS
;
A
#
# COMPACT_ATOMS: atom_id res chain seq x y z
N MET A 1 42.13 -7.19 30.26
CA MET A 1 41.03 -6.34 29.74
C MET A 1 40.10 -5.98 30.90
N THR A 2 39.79 -4.71 31.11
CA THR A 2 38.90 -4.24 32.18
C THR A 2 37.46 -4.73 31.98
N LYS A 3 36.72 -4.98 33.06
CA LYS A 3 35.30 -5.42 33.03
C LYS A 3 34.43 -4.53 32.14
N ASP A 4 34.69 -3.22 32.13
CA ASP A 4 33.99 -2.26 31.28
C ASP A 4 34.22 -2.45 29.78
N ASN A 5 35.41 -2.94 29.38
CA ASN A 5 35.74 -3.19 27.98
C ASN A 5 35.03 -4.46 27.47
N ILE A 6 34.95 -5.50 28.30
CA ILE A 6 34.21 -6.75 28.01
C ILE A 6 32.70 -6.45 27.90
N MET A 7 32.16 -5.69 28.84
CA MET A 7 30.73 -5.35 28.88
C MET A 7 30.30 -4.44 27.72
N ARG A 8 31.20 -3.57 27.21
CA ARG A 8 30.98 -2.80 25.97
C ARG A 8 30.98 -3.70 24.73
N THR A 9 31.92 -4.64 24.64
CA THR A 9 31.98 -5.59 23.51
C THR A 9 30.78 -6.54 23.44
N ASP A 10 30.22 -6.95 24.59
CA ASP A 10 29.04 -7.83 24.62
C ASP A 10 27.76 -7.09 24.18
N LYS A 11 27.59 -5.83 24.60
CA LYS A 11 26.48 -4.97 24.15
C LYS A 11 26.53 -4.72 22.64
N GLU A 12 27.72 -4.51 22.08
CA GLU A 12 27.91 -4.33 20.64
C GLU A 12 27.60 -5.61 19.86
N ARG A 13 28.07 -6.78 20.34
CA ARG A 13 27.74 -8.09 19.75
C ARG A 13 26.23 -8.34 19.74
N ALA A 14 25.56 -8.14 20.87
CA ALA A 14 24.10 -8.29 20.98
C ALA A 14 23.34 -7.35 20.03
N ARG A 15 23.79 -6.09 19.90
CA ARG A 15 23.23 -5.13 18.93
C ARG A 15 23.40 -5.61 17.49
N GLN A 16 24.59 -6.09 17.12
CA GLN A 16 24.87 -6.59 15.78
C GLN A 16 24.03 -7.83 15.47
N GLU A 17 23.87 -8.76 16.41
CA GLU A 17 23.03 -9.94 16.25
C GLU A 17 21.56 -9.57 16.07
N ARG A 18 21.05 -8.63 16.88
CA ARG A 18 19.68 -8.11 16.73
C ARG A 18 19.46 -7.51 15.34
N LEU A 19 20.38 -6.68 14.85
CA LEU A 19 20.31 -6.09 13.52
C LEU A 19 20.37 -7.15 12.42
N LYS A 20 21.23 -8.17 12.55
CA LYS A 20 21.30 -9.31 11.61
C LYS A 20 19.97 -10.07 11.58
N ARG A 21 19.37 -10.35 12.74
CA ARG A 21 18.06 -11.02 12.85
C ARG A 21 16.95 -10.20 12.20
N GLN A 22 16.89 -8.89 12.46
CA GLN A 22 15.91 -7.99 11.84
C GLN A 22 16.05 -7.97 10.32
N ARG A 23 17.27 -7.87 9.79
CA ARG A 23 17.53 -7.93 8.34
C ARG A 23 17.10 -9.25 7.71
N ARG A 24 17.40 -10.39 8.37
CA ARG A 24 16.97 -11.72 7.90
C ARG A 24 15.45 -11.82 7.85
N ARG A 25 14.77 -11.35 8.90
CA ARG A 25 13.30 -11.37 8.98
C ARG A 25 12.65 -10.48 7.91
N LYS A 26 13.18 -9.26 7.70
CA LYS A 26 12.74 -8.38 6.60
C LYS A 26 12.87 -9.07 5.24
N LYS A 27 14.01 -9.70 4.94
CA LYS A 27 14.21 -10.45 3.69
C LYS A 27 13.23 -11.61 3.51
N GLN A 28 12.84 -12.27 4.60
CA GLN A 28 11.83 -13.33 4.57
C GLN A 28 10.45 -12.76 4.21
N LEU A 29 10.06 -11.62 4.82
CA LEU A 29 8.83 -10.93 4.46
C LEU A 29 8.83 -10.52 2.98
N GLU A 30 9.89 -9.87 2.51
CA GLU A 30 10.02 -9.44 1.10
C GLU A 30 9.89 -10.62 0.13
N ARG A 31 10.49 -11.77 0.46
CA ARG A 31 10.36 -12.99 -0.36
C ARG A 31 8.93 -13.53 -0.36
N ALA A 32 8.30 -13.59 0.82
CA ALA A 32 6.92 -14.06 0.96
C ALA A 32 5.93 -13.16 0.22
N ILE A 33 6.10 -11.83 0.31
CA ILE A 33 5.32 -10.85 -0.44
C ILE A 33 5.54 -11.05 -1.93
N ARG A 34 6.79 -11.03 -2.41
CA ARG A 34 7.09 -11.18 -3.85
C ARG A 34 6.57 -12.47 -4.46
N ALA A 35 6.45 -13.55 -3.69
CA ALA A 35 5.86 -14.80 -4.15
C ALA A 35 4.36 -14.68 -4.49
N GLN A 36 3.67 -13.66 -3.98
CA GLN A 36 2.26 -13.37 -4.25
C GLN A 36 2.03 -12.40 -5.41
N ALA A 37 3.09 -11.90 -6.05
CA ALA A 37 2.97 -10.98 -7.17
C ALA A 37 2.31 -11.67 -8.37
N ILE A 38 1.26 -11.03 -8.91
CA ILE A 38 0.60 -11.47 -10.13
C ILE A 38 1.28 -10.81 -11.33
N HIS A 39 1.56 -11.61 -12.35
CA HIS A 39 2.02 -11.14 -13.65
C HIS A 39 0.85 -11.02 -14.63
N CYS A 40 0.94 -10.08 -15.58
CA CYS A 40 -0.16 -9.76 -16.48
C CYS A 40 -0.64 -10.96 -17.32
N ASP A 41 0.26 -11.87 -17.69
CA ASP A 41 -0.03 -13.09 -18.47
C ASP A 41 -0.89 -14.11 -17.70
N LYS A 42 -1.01 -13.97 -16.37
CA LYS A 42 -1.84 -14.83 -15.53
C LYS A 42 -3.23 -14.27 -15.28
N LEU A 43 -3.46 -12.98 -15.54
CA LEU A 43 -4.69 -12.28 -15.15
C LEU A 43 -5.97 -12.94 -15.70
N ALA A 44 -5.97 -13.32 -16.99
CA ALA A 44 -7.14 -13.93 -17.63
C ALA A 44 -7.59 -15.25 -16.99
N LYS A 45 -6.71 -15.94 -16.25
CA LYS A 45 -7.00 -17.23 -15.61
C LYS A 45 -7.48 -17.09 -14.16
N LEU A 46 -7.56 -15.87 -13.64
CA LEU A 46 -7.99 -15.61 -12.28
C LEU A 46 -9.50 -15.40 -12.23
N HIS A 47 -10.09 -15.74 -11.08
CA HIS A 47 -11.50 -15.53 -10.78
C HIS A 47 -11.61 -14.94 -9.37
N PRO A 48 -11.21 -13.67 -9.18
CA PRO A 48 -11.28 -13.04 -7.86
C PRO A 48 -12.73 -12.72 -7.46
N THR A 49 -12.97 -12.57 -6.16
CA THR A 49 -14.25 -12.05 -5.65
C THR A 49 -14.35 -10.54 -5.71
N GLY A 50 -13.20 -9.87 -5.73
CA GLY A 50 -13.10 -8.43 -5.67
C GLY A 50 -11.70 -7.94 -5.99
N VAL A 51 -11.58 -6.63 -6.17
CA VAL A 51 -10.28 -5.96 -6.34
C VAL A 51 -10.17 -4.86 -5.31
N VAL A 52 -9.11 -4.92 -4.49
CA VAL A 52 -8.83 -3.92 -3.47
C VAL A 52 -7.64 -3.09 -3.90
N SER A 53 -7.84 -1.81 -4.15
CA SER A 53 -6.72 -0.87 -4.29
C SER A 53 -6.50 -0.17 -2.95
N PHE A 54 -5.26 -0.14 -2.47
CA PHE A 54 -4.94 0.58 -1.23
C PHE A 54 -3.56 1.21 -1.24
N ASP A 55 -3.39 2.19 -0.37
CA ASP A 55 -2.16 2.92 -0.11
C ASP A 55 -2.09 3.27 1.38
N LEU A 56 -0.88 3.57 1.88
CA LEU A 56 -0.63 3.92 3.27
C LEU A 56 0.20 5.20 3.37
N GLU A 57 -0.17 6.06 4.32
CA GLU A 57 0.76 7.09 4.81
C GLU A 57 1.46 6.61 6.08
N LEU A 58 2.75 6.90 6.18
CA LEU A 58 3.60 6.52 7.31
C LEU A 58 4.11 7.75 8.04
N ALA A 59 4.35 7.65 9.35
CA ALA A 59 4.91 8.75 10.15
C ALA A 59 6.31 9.21 9.68
N GLY A 60 7.02 8.35 8.94
CA GLY A 60 8.32 8.65 8.33
C GLY A 60 9.53 7.89 8.92
N PRO A 61 9.81 7.92 10.24
CA PRO A 61 11.05 7.36 10.79
C PRO A 61 11.07 5.83 10.82
N PHE A 62 9.90 5.18 10.85
CA PHE A 62 9.79 3.73 10.88
C PHE A 62 8.78 3.23 9.85
N PRO A 63 9.11 2.18 9.09
CA PRO A 63 8.22 1.63 8.06
C PRO A 63 6.98 0.94 8.64
N ASP A 64 6.93 0.69 9.95
CA ASP A 64 5.81 0.03 10.63
C ASP A 64 4.94 0.99 11.47
N ASP A 65 5.08 2.30 11.25
CA ASP A 65 4.31 3.35 11.92
C ASP A 65 3.34 4.03 10.94
N ILE A 66 2.31 3.26 10.56
CA ILE A 66 1.24 3.66 9.66
C ILE A 66 0.32 4.69 10.35
N ILE A 67 0.04 5.80 9.67
CA ILE A 67 -0.78 6.92 10.15
C ILE A 67 -2.07 7.13 9.35
N GLU A 68 -2.15 6.60 8.13
CA GLU A 68 -3.37 6.59 7.33
C GLU A 68 -3.44 5.29 6.54
N ILE A 69 -4.65 4.71 6.43
CA ILE A 69 -4.97 3.61 5.53
C ILE A 69 -6.12 4.07 4.65
N GLY A 70 -5.90 4.08 3.34
CA GLY A 70 -6.92 4.38 2.35
C GLY A 70 -7.06 3.22 1.38
N ALA A 71 -8.27 2.69 1.23
CA ALA A 71 -8.55 1.61 0.32
C ALA A 71 -9.94 1.70 -0.29
N LEU A 72 -10.07 1.26 -1.54
CA LEU A 72 -11.35 0.97 -2.17
C LEU A 72 -11.41 -0.51 -2.51
N ARG A 73 -12.59 -1.11 -2.39
CA ARG A 73 -12.87 -2.47 -2.82
C ARG A 73 -13.97 -2.46 -3.85
N LEU A 74 -13.71 -3.05 -5.00
CA LEU A 74 -14.71 -3.35 -6.01
C LEU A 74 -15.15 -4.80 -5.82
N ASP A 75 -16.39 -5.00 -5.43
CA ASP A 75 -16.99 -6.33 -5.35
C ASP A 75 -17.49 -6.76 -6.74
N LEU A 76 -17.04 -7.91 -7.23
CA LEU A 76 -17.40 -8.38 -8.58
C LEU A 76 -18.76 -9.05 -8.64
N ALA A 77 -19.28 -9.55 -7.51
CA ALA A 77 -20.57 -10.20 -7.45
C ALA A 77 -21.71 -9.18 -7.34
N THR A 78 -21.55 -8.14 -6.50
CA THR A 78 -22.58 -7.14 -6.25
C THR A 78 -22.44 -5.88 -7.10
N ASP A 79 -21.35 -5.72 -7.83
CA ASP A 79 -21.08 -4.55 -8.67
C ASP A 79 -20.91 -3.24 -7.88
N THR A 80 -20.54 -3.32 -6.59
CA THR A 80 -20.47 -2.17 -5.68
C THR A 80 -19.04 -1.75 -5.35
N VAL A 81 -18.87 -0.45 -5.10
CA VAL A 81 -17.63 0.13 -4.57
C VAL A 81 -17.78 0.37 -3.07
N GLU A 82 -16.92 -0.25 -2.28
CA GLU A 82 -16.76 -0.01 -0.85
C GLU A 82 -15.50 0.81 -0.58
N SER A 83 -15.49 1.57 0.52
CA SER A 83 -14.33 2.37 0.93
C SER A 83 -13.92 2.06 2.37
N PHE A 84 -12.60 2.09 2.60
CA PHE A 84 -11.98 2.04 3.91
C PHE A 84 -11.04 3.22 4.04
N GLN A 85 -11.31 4.10 4.99
CA GLN A 85 -10.48 5.27 5.27
C GLN A 85 -10.33 5.39 6.78
N ARG A 86 -9.10 5.26 7.28
CA ARG A 86 -8.82 5.38 8.71
C ARG A 86 -7.51 6.11 8.92
N LEU A 87 -7.55 7.12 9.77
CA LEU A 87 -6.37 7.68 10.39
C LEU A 87 -5.97 6.80 11.58
N CYS A 88 -4.67 6.76 11.88
CA CYS A 88 -4.10 5.97 12.96
C CYS A 88 -3.21 6.86 13.83
N ARG A 89 -3.36 6.73 15.15
CA ARG A 89 -2.47 7.44 16.07
C ARG A 89 -1.04 6.91 15.93
N PRO A 90 -0.05 7.78 15.64
CA PRO A 90 1.33 7.35 15.46
C PRO A 90 1.94 6.91 16.79
N ARG A 91 2.88 5.97 16.74
CA ARG A 91 3.70 5.61 17.92
C ARG A 91 4.90 6.54 18.06
N THR A 92 5.30 7.18 16.96
CA THR A 92 6.46 8.06 16.89
C THR A 92 6.07 9.46 16.46
N PHE A 93 7.05 10.35 16.27
CA PHE A 93 6.77 11.67 15.73
C PHE A 93 6.58 11.56 14.21
N ILE A 94 5.69 12.38 13.66
CA ILE A 94 5.57 12.55 12.22
C ILE A 94 6.71 13.46 11.77
N ASN A 95 7.57 13.00 10.86
CA ASN A 95 8.68 13.84 10.40
C ASN A 95 8.17 15.02 9.55
N ARG A 96 8.98 16.08 9.43
CA ARG A 96 8.56 17.31 8.73
C ARG A 96 8.17 17.06 7.27
N THR A 97 8.92 16.20 6.56
CA THR A 97 8.63 15.86 5.16
C THR A 97 7.25 15.25 4.99
N VAL A 98 6.84 14.33 5.86
CA VAL A 98 5.50 13.73 5.84
C VAL A 98 4.43 14.77 6.17
N GLN A 99 4.67 15.65 7.15
CA GLN A 99 3.74 16.74 7.46
C GLN A 99 3.54 17.68 6.26
N ASP A 100 4.63 18.07 5.60
CA ASP A 100 4.60 18.96 4.44
C ASP A 100 3.88 18.31 3.24
N MET A 101 4.00 16.99 3.09
CA MET A 101 3.37 16.23 2.00
C MET A 101 1.88 15.95 2.25
N THR A 102 1.53 15.42 3.42
CA THR A 102 0.19 14.90 3.74
C THR A 102 -0.72 15.93 4.39
N GLY A 103 -0.14 16.98 4.99
CA GLY A 103 -0.83 17.94 5.85
C GLY A 103 -1.21 17.39 7.23
N LEU A 104 -0.84 16.15 7.57
CA LEU A 104 -1.20 15.53 8.85
C LEU A 104 -0.23 15.94 9.96
N LEU A 105 -0.76 16.55 11.02
CA LEU A 105 -0.05 16.90 12.22
C LEU A 105 -0.32 15.87 13.33
N LYS A 106 0.58 15.81 14.31
CA LYS A 106 0.42 14.95 15.49
C LYS A 106 -0.90 15.24 16.23
N GLU A 107 -1.32 16.50 16.26
CA GLU A 107 -2.56 16.94 16.92
C GLU A 107 -3.81 16.42 16.22
N ASP A 108 -3.78 16.23 14.90
CA ASP A 108 -4.90 15.67 14.13
C ASP A 108 -5.11 14.19 14.47
N LEU A 109 -4.05 13.50 14.84
CA LEU A 109 -4.04 12.04 15.05
C LEU A 109 -4.10 11.62 16.52
N LYS A 110 -4.11 12.58 17.46
CA LYS A 110 -3.94 12.26 18.90
C LYS A 110 -5.10 11.44 19.49
N HIS A 111 -6.30 11.65 18.95
CA HIS A 111 -7.54 11.00 19.40
C HIS A 111 -7.94 9.81 18.52
N GLU A 112 -7.17 9.54 17.46
CA GLU A 112 -7.40 8.40 16.60
C GLU A 112 -7.04 7.08 17.28
N ARG A 113 -7.65 5.99 16.81
CA ARG A 113 -7.32 4.65 17.30
C ARG A 113 -5.89 4.28 16.89
N PRO A 114 -5.14 3.55 17.74
CA PRO A 114 -3.82 3.07 17.38
C PRO A 114 -3.92 1.93 16.35
N LEU A 115 -2.87 1.76 15.55
CA LEU A 115 -2.81 0.73 14.50
C LEU A 115 -3.21 -0.69 14.93
N PRO A 116 -2.90 -1.20 16.15
CA PRO A 116 -3.32 -2.55 16.57
C PRO A 116 -4.82 -2.75 16.73
N GLU A 117 -5.62 -1.67 16.73
CA GLU A 117 -7.08 -1.69 16.71
C GLU A 117 -7.64 -1.53 15.30
N VAL A 118 -7.03 -0.67 14.47
CA VAL A 118 -7.48 -0.39 13.11
C VAL A 118 -7.08 -1.49 12.12
N LEU A 119 -5.87 -2.02 12.24
CA LEU A 119 -5.31 -2.96 11.27
C LEU A 119 -6.16 -4.23 11.10
N PRO A 120 -6.69 -4.87 12.16
CA PRO A 120 -7.59 -6.02 12.00
C PRO A 120 -8.83 -5.73 11.15
N GLU A 121 -9.40 -4.52 11.24
CA GLU A 121 -10.55 -4.12 10.41
C GLU A 121 -10.15 -4.01 8.94
N PHE A 122 -8.98 -3.44 8.65
CA PHE A 122 -8.46 -3.37 7.28
C PHE A 122 -8.16 -4.77 6.72
N LEU A 123 -7.57 -5.66 7.52
CA LEU A 123 -7.32 -7.04 7.08
C LEU A 123 -8.63 -7.79 6.78
N ALA A 124 -9.71 -7.52 7.52
CA ALA A 124 -11.03 -8.10 7.28
C ALA A 124 -11.79 -7.47 6.10
N PHE A 125 -11.43 -6.22 5.74
CA PHE A 125 -11.94 -5.54 4.55
C PHE A 125 -11.46 -6.24 3.27
N VAL A 126 -10.21 -6.71 3.23
CA VAL A 126 -9.66 -7.50 2.12
C VAL A 126 -10.10 -8.96 2.24
N LYS A 127 -10.91 -9.44 1.30
CA LYS A 127 -11.43 -10.82 1.34
C LYS A 127 -10.38 -11.82 0.80
N PRO A 128 -10.41 -13.10 1.21
CA PRO A 128 -9.38 -14.09 0.84
C PRO A 128 -9.11 -14.22 -0.66
N ASP A 129 -10.15 -14.13 -1.49
CA ASP A 129 -10.07 -14.27 -2.94
C ASP A 129 -9.97 -12.95 -3.70
N ASP A 130 -9.87 -11.82 -2.99
CA ASP A 130 -9.64 -10.53 -3.63
C ASP A 130 -8.22 -10.43 -4.19
N ILE A 131 -8.05 -9.58 -5.21
CA ILE A 131 -6.73 -9.17 -5.70
C ILE A 131 -6.42 -7.78 -5.18
N VAL A 132 -5.24 -7.63 -4.60
CA VAL A 132 -4.74 -6.34 -4.13
C VAL A 132 -4.03 -5.57 -5.25
N VAL A 133 -4.16 -4.25 -5.25
CA VAL A 133 -3.55 -3.33 -6.21
C VAL A 133 -2.94 -2.16 -5.45
N GLY A 134 -1.79 -1.68 -5.91
CA GLY A 134 -1.24 -0.41 -5.46
C GLY A 134 0.00 -0.02 -6.26
N HIS A 135 0.67 1.02 -5.79
CA HIS A 135 1.81 1.62 -6.46
C HIS A 135 3.11 1.36 -5.69
N ALA A 136 4.01 0.52 -6.22
CA ALA A 136 5.14 -0.04 -5.47
C ALA A 136 4.73 -0.84 -4.22
N ILE A 137 3.49 -1.34 -4.21
CA ILE A 137 2.80 -1.90 -3.04
C ILE A 137 3.52 -3.07 -2.38
N GLY A 138 4.26 -3.87 -3.17
CA GLY A 138 4.99 -5.04 -2.65
C GLY A 138 6.23 -4.67 -1.84
N ASP A 139 6.93 -3.61 -2.23
CA ASP A 139 8.15 -3.16 -1.55
C ASP A 139 7.85 -2.07 -0.50
N ASN A 140 6.65 -1.50 -0.52
CA ASN A 140 6.15 -0.49 0.43
C ASN A 140 5.03 -1.04 1.32
N ASP A 141 3.77 -0.91 0.93
CA ASP A 141 2.63 -1.03 1.86
C ASP A 141 2.46 -2.42 2.48
N LEU A 142 2.60 -3.47 1.65
CA LEU A 142 2.55 -4.85 2.14
C LEU A 142 3.71 -5.14 3.09
N LEU A 143 4.90 -4.57 2.84
CA LEU A 143 6.04 -4.69 3.73
C LEU A 143 5.77 -3.96 5.06
N SER A 144 5.23 -2.74 5.00
CA SER A 144 4.87 -1.92 6.16
C SER A 144 3.83 -2.62 7.05
N ILE A 145 2.76 -3.17 6.47
CA ILE A 145 1.75 -3.95 7.18
C ILE A 145 2.38 -5.17 7.84
N ASN A 146 3.17 -5.96 7.12
CA ASN A 146 3.76 -7.17 7.70
C ASN A 146 4.78 -6.83 8.80
N LEU A 147 5.57 -5.75 8.67
CA LEU A 147 6.44 -5.28 9.75
C LEU A 147 5.64 -4.85 10.99
N ALA A 148 4.51 -4.16 10.79
CA ALA A 148 3.59 -3.81 11.88
C ALA A 148 2.99 -5.06 12.54
N LEU A 149 2.55 -6.04 11.75
CA LEU A 149 2.05 -7.32 12.24
C LEU A 149 3.11 -8.07 13.04
N LEU A 150 4.38 -8.11 12.60
CA LEU A 150 5.44 -8.76 13.37
C LEU A 150 5.61 -8.18 14.78
N ARG A 151 5.45 -6.86 14.91
CA ARG A 151 5.49 -6.17 16.20
C ARG A 151 4.23 -6.48 17.01
N ILE A 152 3.05 -6.30 16.42
CA ILE A 152 1.76 -6.53 17.09
C ILE A 152 1.63 -7.98 17.56
N ASN A 153 2.02 -8.95 16.73
CA ASN A 153 2.04 -10.37 17.05
C ASN A 153 2.91 -10.70 18.26
N ARG A 154 4.09 -10.07 18.36
CA ARG A 154 4.95 -10.24 19.53
C ARG A 154 4.27 -9.68 20.78
N ASP A 155 3.63 -8.52 20.67
CA ASP A 155 3.04 -7.83 21.81
C ASP A 155 1.71 -8.49 22.26
N LYS A 156 0.96 -9.11 21.34
CA LYS A 156 -0.35 -9.76 21.59
C LYS A 156 -0.29 -11.30 21.63
N HIS A 157 0.88 -11.91 21.42
CA HIS A 157 1.05 -13.37 21.31
C HIS A 157 0.18 -14.02 20.21
N THR A 158 0.14 -13.41 19.02
CA THR A 158 -0.62 -13.89 17.86
C THR A 158 0.29 -14.22 16.68
N GLU A 159 -0.24 -14.88 15.63
CA GLU A 159 0.51 -15.25 14.42
C GLU A 159 -0.17 -14.78 13.13
N VAL A 160 -0.69 -13.55 13.12
CA VAL A 160 -1.38 -12.98 11.96
C VAL A 160 -0.36 -12.56 10.89
N SER A 161 -0.64 -12.86 9.63
CA SER A 161 0.18 -12.42 8.49
C SER A 161 -0.70 -11.98 7.33
N PHE A 162 -0.18 -11.14 6.43
CA PHE A 162 -0.96 -10.58 5.34
C PHE A 162 -0.19 -10.67 4.02
N TYR A 163 -0.50 -11.71 3.24
CA TYR A 163 0.14 -11.99 1.95
C TYR A 163 -0.92 -12.20 0.86
N PRO A 164 -1.72 -11.17 0.52
CA PRO A 164 -2.67 -11.26 -0.57
C PRO A 164 -1.93 -11.38 -1.91
N ARG A 165 -2.58 -11.99 -2.90
CA ARG A 165 -2.12 -11.86 -4.29
C ARG A 165 -2.27 -10.41 -4.72
N TYR A 166 -1.27 -9.87 -5.42
CA TYR A 166 -1.29 -8.45 -5.75
C TYR A 166 -0.74 -8.10 -7.14
N LEU A 167 -1.19 -6.96 -7.65
CA LEU A 167 -0.66 -6.28 -8.83
C LEU A 167 0.05 -5.00 -8.42
N ASP A 168 1.22 -4.77 -9.00
CA ASP A 168 2.03 -3.57 -8.75
C ASP A 168 2.07 -2.69 -9.99
N THR A 169 1.47 -1.51 -9.90
CA THR A 169 1.39 -0.59 -11.03
C THR A 169 2.75 -0.07 -11.48
N VAL A 170 3.76 -0.01 -10.59
CA VAL A 170 5.13 0.35 -11.01
C VAL A 170 5.71 -0.73 -11.91
N ARG A 171 5.50 -2.01 -11.58
CA ARG A 171 6.02 -3.12 -12.38
C ARG A 171 5.33 -3.20 -13.73
N LEU A 172 4.00 -3.00 -13.76
CA LEU A 172 3.25 -2.92 -15.01
C LEU A 172 3.70 -1.72 -15.86
N ALA A 173 3.91 -0.55 -15.24
CA ALA A 173 4.40 0.62 -15.95
C ALA A 173 5.81 0.41 -16.51
N GLN A 174 6.73 -0.22 -15.76
CA GLN A 174 8.07 -0.56 -16.26
C GLN A 174 8.01 -1.53 -17.45
N GLN A 175 7.03 -2.43 -17.47
CA GLN A 175 6.82 -3.35 -18.58
C GLN A 175 6.25 -2.66 -19.82
N PHE A 176 5.22 -1.82 -19.67
CA PHE A 176 4.50 -1.22 -20.79
C PHE A 176 5.03 0.15 -21.24
N LEU A 177 5.78 0.84 -20.38
CA LEU A 177 6.38 2.15 -20.64
C LEU A 177 7.89 2.15 -20.33
N PRO A 178 8.70 1.20 -20.87
CA PRO A 178 10.07 0.94 -20.41
C PRO A 178 11.04 2.12 -20.53
N ARG A 179 10.73 3.12 -21.39
CA ARG A 179 11.55 4.31 -21.62
C ARG A 179 11.12 5.53 -20.80
N ASN A 180 10.13 5.38 -19.92
CA ASN A 180 9.68 6.50 -19.10
C ASN A 180 10.75 6.87 -18.05
N ARG A 181 10.94 8.18 -17.82
CA ARG A 181 12.03 8.68 -16.95
C ARG A 181 11.73 8.47 -15.46
N LYS A 182 10.45 8.51 -15.07
CA LYS A 182 10.01 8.40 -13.68
C LYS A 182 8.74 7.56 -13.61
N TYR A 183 8.65 6.70 -12.61
CA TYR A 183 7.50 5.81 -12.39
C TYR A 183 6.73 6.14 -11.12
N ASN A 184 6.78 7.37 -10.62
CA ASN A 184 5.91 7.75 -9.50
C ASN A 184 4.47 7.93 -9.98
N LEU A 185 3.50 7.75 -9.07
CA LEU A 185 2.07 7.70 -9.38
C LEU A 185 1.59 8.95 -10.12
N GLU A 186 1.99 10.13 -9.67
CA GLU A 186 1.61 11.43 -10.27
C GLU A 186 2.04 11.51 -11.74
N VAL A 187 3.33 11.26 -12.04
CA VAL A 187 3.84 11.32 -13.42
C VAL A 187 3.12 10.35 -14.35
N LEU A 188 2.80 9.15 -13.85
CA LEU A 188 2.11 8.13 -14.65
C LEU A 188 0.63 8.46 -14.84
N LEU A 189 -0.04 9.01 -13.84
CA LEU A 189 -1.42 9.51 -13.99
C LEU A 189 -1.46 10.65 -15.01
N GLU A 190 -0.53 11.60 -14.92
CA GLU A 190 -0.43 12.71 -15.86
C GLU A 190 -0.20 12.25 -17.29
N TYR A 191 0.64 11.22 -17.49
CA TYR A 191 0.85 10.58 -18.79
C TYR A 191 -0.46 10.11 -19.44
N PHE A 192 -1.40 9.60 -18.65
CA PHE A 192 -2.73 9.15 -19.11
C PHE A 192 -3.80 10.25 -19.06
N GLY A 193 -3.42 11.51 -18.82
CA GLY A 193 -4.37 12.63 -18.79
C GLY A 193 -5.15 12.75 -17.49
N TRP A 194 -4.62 12.23 -16.37
CA TRP A 194 -5.23 12.35 -15.04
C TRP A 194 -4.38 13.22 -14.12
N GLN A 195 -5.05 13.98 -13.26
CA GLN A 195 -4.42 14.72 -12.16
C GLN A 195 -5.01 14.26 -10.83
N ASN A 196 -4.16 13.92 -9.85
CA ASN A 196 -4.61 13.63 -8.48
C ASN A 196 -4.85 14.93 -7.70
N ARG A 197 -6.10 15.14 -7.25
CA ARG A 197 -6.53 16.36 -6.55
C ARG A 197 -6.06 16.42 -5.10
N LYS A 198 -5.77 15.27 -4.49
CA LYS A 198 -5.42 15.13 -3.07
C LYS A 198 -4.21 14.19 -2.91
N LYS A 199 -3.17 14.42 -3.71
CA LYS A 199 -1.89 13.69 -3.62
C LYS A 199 -1.41 13.62 -2.16
N HIS A 200 -0.82 12.49 -1.77
CA HIS A 200 -0.38 12.22 -0.39
C HIS A 200 -1.51 12.13 0.62
N ARG A 201 -2.67 11.67 0.13
CA ARG A 201 -3.76 11.16 0.95
C ARG A 201 -3.98 9.73 0.51
N ALA A 202 -3.84 8.80 1.45
CA ALA A 202 -3.81 7.37 1.14
C ALA A 202 -5.01 6.93 0.27
N PHE A 203 -6.21 7.44 0.56
CA PHE A 203 -7.37 7.06 -0.26
C PHE A 203 -7.31 7.63 -1.68
N ALA A 204 -6.85 8.86 -1.86
CA ALA A 204 -6.72 9.45 -3.19
C ALA A 204 -5.69 8.69 -4.04
N ASP A 205 -4.58 8.29 -3.43
CA ASP A 205 -3.53 7.50 -4.08
C ASP A 205 -3.98 6.05 -4.34
N ALA A 206 -4.83 5.47 -3.51
CA ALA A 206 -5.51 4.20 -3.78
C ALA A 206 -6.44 4.29 -5.01
N VAL A 207 -7.23 5.36 -5.13
CA VAL A 207 -8.06 5.62 -6.33
C VAL A 207 -7.19 5.81 -7.57
N GLY A 208 -6.15 6.63 -7.45
CA GLY A 208 -5.16 6.86 -8.52
C GLY A 208 -4.51 5.56 -8.99
N SER A 209 -4.10 4.71 -8.06
CA SER A 209 -3.48 3.41 -8.38
C SER A 209 -4.44 2.48 -9.13
N TYR A 210 -5.74 2.47 -8.80
CA TYR A 210 -6.72 1.68 -9.52
C TYR A 210 -6.94 2.20 -10.94
N VAL A 211 -7.10 3.51 -11.10
CA VAL A 211 -7.25 4.14 -12.43
C VAL A 211 -6.00 3.90 -13.28
N LEU A 212 -4.81 4.05 -12.70
CA LEU A 212 -3.56 3.75 -13.39
C LEU A 212 -3.46 2.28 -13.81
N LEU A 213 -3.92 1.33 -12.98
CA LEU A 213 -4.00 -0.08 -13.37
C LEU A 213 -4.85 -0.26 -14.62
N GLN A 214 -6.04 0.35 -14.69
CA GLN A 214 -6.93 0.24 -15.85
C GLN A 214 -6.27 0.77 -17.12
N GLU A 215 -5.61 1.93 -17.04
CA GLU A 215 -4.91 2.56 -18.17
C GLU A 215 -3.74 1.68 -18.64
N LEU A 216 -2.93 1.16 -17.71
CA LEU A 216 -1.79 0.30 -18.03
C LEU A 216 -2.20 -1.04 -18.66
N LEU A 217 -3.25 -1.69 -18.15
CA LEU A 217 -3.73 -2.96 -18.70
C LEU A 217 -4.39 -2.77 -20.07
N THR A 218 -5.02 -1.62 -20.30
CA THR A 218 -5.55 -1.22 -21.61
C THR A 218 -4.41 -1.00 -22.59
N LEU A 219 -3.39 -0.22 -22.21
CA LEU A 219 -2.18 -0.01 -23.01
C LEU A 219 -1.46 -1.33 -23.35
N GLY A 220 -1.35 -2.24 -22.39
CA GLY A 220 -0.72 -3.54 -22.55
C GLY A 220 -1.58 -4.61 -23.23
N ALA A 221 -2.81 -4.28 -23.66
CA ALA A 221 -3.77 -5.20 -24.25
C ALA A 221 -3.95 -6.53 -23.46
N CYS A 222 -3.91 -6.45 -22.13
CA CYS A 222 -3.96 -7.61 -21.22
C CYS A 222 -5.00 -7.45 -20.11
N ARG A 223 -5.94 -6.52 -20.28
CA ARG A 223 -7.08 -6.33 -19.39
C ARG A 223 -7.96 -7.59 -19.42
N PRO A 224 -8.18 -8.27 -18.29
CA PRO A 224 -9.07 -9.43 -18.24
C PRO A 224 -10.53 -9.00 -18.15
N ASP A 225 -11.44 -9.84 -18.64
CA ASP A 225 -12.89 -9.56 -18.68
C ASP A 225 -13.51 -9.32 -17.30
N TRP A 226 -12.96 -9.97 -16.28
CA TRP A 226 -13.43 -9.81 -14.90
C TRP A 226 -13.00 -8.47 -14.27
N LEU A 227 -12.03 -7.73 -14.83
CA LEU A 227 -11.54 -6.49 -14.21
C LEU A 227 -12.50 -5.32 -14.51
N PRO A 228 -13.18 -4.80 -13.47
CA PRO A 228 -14.22 -3.82 -13.66
C PRO A 228 -13.67 -2.44 -14.01
N ASP A 229 -14.44 -1.67 -14.78
CA ASP A 229 -14.15 -0.27 -15.01
C ASP A 229 -14.71 0.58 -13.88
N LEU A 230 -13.84 1.22 -13.08
CA LEU A 230 -14.29 2.04 -11.95
C LEU A 230 -15.22 3.19 -12.41
N MET A 231 -14.99 3.75 -13.59
CA MET A 231 -15.83 4.83 -14.13
C MET A 231 -17.21 4.37 -14.58
N ALA A 232 -17.38 3.09 -14.90
CA ALA A 232 -18.65 2.55 -15.39
C ALA A 232 -19.58 2.07 -14.26
N ARG A 233 -19.14 2.16 -13.00
CA ARG A 233 -19.79 1.51 -11.84
C ARG A 233 -20.52 2.52 -10.97
N ARG A 234 -21.59 2.07 -10.30
CA ARG A 234 -22.38 2.90 -9.38
C ARG A 234 -21.48 3.40 -8.23
N GLY A 235 -21.42 4.72 -8.05
CA GLY A 235 -20.55 5.39 -7.06
C GLY A 235 -19.08 5.53 -7.48
N GLY A 236 -18.61 4.77 -8.48
CA GLY A 236 -17.23 4.81 -8.94
C GLY A 236 -16.88 6.08 -9.70
N GLN A 237 -17.75 6.54 -10.60
CA GLN A 237 -17.56 7.80 -11.34
C GLN A 237 -17.46 9.03 -10.41
N GLU A 238 -18.37 9.12 -9.43
CA GLU A 238 -18.38 10.21 -8.45
C GLU A 238 -17.10 10.19 -7.62
N LEU A 239 -16.66 9.00 -7.19
CA LEU A 239 -15.42 8.81 -6.45
C LEU A 239 -14.20 9.21 -7.28
N VAL A 240 -14.10 8.80 -8.55
CA VAL A 240 -13.00 9.22 -9.42
C VAL A 240 -13.02 10.72 -9.63
N HIS A 241 -14.17 11.37 -9.88
CA HIS A 241 -14.24 12.83 -10.04
C HIS A 241 -13.90 13.60 -8.75
N THR A 242 -14.16 13.01 -7.59
CA THR A 242 -13.84 13.57 -6.28
C THR A 242 -12.33 13.63 -6.04
N TYR A 243 -11.60 12.57 -6.41
CA TYR A 243 -10.17 12.43 -6.11
C TYR A 243 -9.25 12.69 -7.28
N LEU A 244 -9.72 12.49 -8.52
CA LEU A 244 -8.98 12.71 -9.76
C LEU A 244 -9.70 13.73 -10.64
N LYS A 245 -8.96 14.31 -11.58
CA LYS A 245 -9.46 15.19 -12.62
C LYS A 245 -8.92 14.75 -13.96
N ARG A 246 -9.78 14.57 -14.97
CA ARG A 246 -9.32 14.40 -16.35
C ARG A 246 -8.79 15.76 -16.85
N MET A 247 -7.58 15.77 -17.37
CA MET A 247 -6.99 16.93 -18.02
C MET A 247 -7.62 17.05 -19.41
N THR A 248 -8.37 18.13 -19.65
CA THR A 248 -8.82 18.47 -21.00
C THR A 248 -7.63 19.02 -21.76
N ASN A 249 -7.33 18.47 -22.94
CA ASN A 249 -6.42 19.12 -23.86
C ASN A 249 -7.08 20.43 -24.32
N SER A 250 -6.54 21.56 -23.87
CA SER A 250 -6.80 22.87 -24.46
C SER A 250 -6.07 23.00 -25.78
#